data_AF-A0A357YZI8-F1
#
_entry.id   AF-A0A357YZI8-F1
#
_cell.length_a   1.000
_cell.length_b   1.000
_cell.length_c   1.000
_cell.angle_alpha   90.00
_cell.angle_beta   90.00
_cell.angle_gamma   90.00
#
_symmetry.space_group_name_H-M   'P 1'
#
loop_
_entity.id
_entity.type
_entity.pdbx_description
1 polymer ?
#
loop_
_entity_poly.entity_id
_entity_poly.type
_entity_poly.pdbx_seq_one_letter_code
_entity_poly.pdbx_strand_id
1 'polypeptide(L)'
;MNQLPDDELLALLRVYWFNERIEITSPGGPYGNVTVENFGTPGVTDYRNPNIREVLKTFGYVQAFGRGIEIARKKLRENGNPELQFEVNQSTVQCIIRSKL
;
A
#
# COMPACT_ATOMS: atom_id res chain seq x y z
N MET A 1 -12.71 -1.36 34.79
CA MET A 1 -12.37 -1.76 33.41
C MET A 1 -11.35 -0.72 32.95
N ASN A 2 -10.06 -1.02 33.10
CA ASN A 2 -9.01 -0.03 32.87
C ASN A 2 -8.85 0.16 31.36
N GLN A 3 -9.14 1.37 30.89
CA GLN A 3 -8.74 1.83 29.56
C GLN A 3 -7.23 1.62 29.44
N LEU A 4 -6.78 0.85 28.46
CA LEU A 4 -5.39 0.90 28.02
C LEU A 4 -5.08 2.34 27.58
N PRO A 5 -3.88 2.87 27.85
CA PRO A 5 -3.54 4.23 27.49
C PRO A 5 -3.55 4.39 25.96
N ASP A 6 -4.10 5.52 25.49
CA ASP A 6 -4.35 5.80 24.06
C ASP A 6 -3.06 5.92 23.21
N ASP A 7 -1.87 5.82 23.83
CA ASP A 7 -0.55 5.96 23.21
C ASP A 7 0.03 4.65 22.63
N GLU A 8 -0.66 3.52 22.80
CA GLU A 8 -0.29 2.21 22.22
C GLU A 8 -1.29 1.69 21.19
N LEU A 9 -2.03 2.55 20.49
CA LEU A 9 -2.60 2.14 19.21
C LEU A 9 -1.43 1.92 18.24
N LEU A 10 -0.91 0.68 18.26
CA LEU A 10 -0.14 0.09 17.17
C LEU A 10 -0.72 0.68 15.89
N ALA A 11 0.12 1.35 15.11
CA ALA A 11 -0.33 1.89 13.84
C ALA A 11 -0.57 0.67 12.94
N LEU A 12 -1.78 0.12 13.04
CA LEU A 12 -2.19 -1.09 12.35
C LEU A 12 -2.57 -0.72 10.92
N LEU A 13 -2.22 -1.60 10.00
CA LEU A 13 -2.80 -1.57 8.67
C LEU A 13 -4.32 -1.73 8.80
N ARG A 14 -5.06 -0.79 8.22
CA ARG A 14 -6.53 -0.82 8.21
C ARG A 14 -7.02 -1.20 6.83
N VAL A 15 -8.01 -2.09 6.78
CA VAL A 15 -8.71 -2.47 5.55
C VAL A 15 -10.20 -2.24 5.76
N TYR A 16 -10.79 -1.38 4.93
CA TYR A 16 -12.23 -1.19 4.86
C TYR A 16 -12.78 -1.76 3.56
N TRP A 17 -13.89 -2.47 3.66
CA TRP A 17 -14.56 -3.10 2.53
C TRP A 17 -15.96 -2.52 2.42
N PHE A 18 -16.21 -1.80 1.32
CA PHE A 18 -17.51 -1.25 0.97
C PHE A 18 -18.07 -2.00 -0.24
N ASN A 19 -19.31 -1.72 -0.61
CA ASN A 19 -19.96 -2.38 -1.73
C ASN A 19 -19.23 -2.10 -3.06
N GLU A 20 -18.73 -0.88 -3.23
CA GLU A 20 -18.14 -0.38 -4.48
C GLU A 20 -16.63 -0.11 -4.40
N ARG A 21 -16.00 -0.31 -3.23
CA ARG A 21 -14.57 -0.08 -3.06
C ARG A 21 -13.95 -0.80 -1.88
N ILE A 22 -12.64 -0.99 -1.96
CA ILE A 22 -11.76 -1.41 -0.86
C ILE A 22 -10.80 -0.27 -0.58
N GLU A 23 -10.59 0.05 0.69
CA GLU A 23 -9.59 1.02 1.13
C GLU A 23 -8.57 0.32 2.03
N ILE A 24 -7.29 0.50 1.74
CA ILE A 24 -6.18 -0.05 2.52
C ILE A 24 -5.33 1.12 3.02
N THR A 25 -5.29 1.36 4.32
CA THR A 25 -4.47 2.42 4.93
C THR A 25 -3.30 1.80 5.66
N SER A 26 -2.09 2.05 5.16
CA SER A 26 -0.84 1.74 5.85
C SER A 26 -0.35 2.99 6.58
N PRO A 27 -0.06 2.90 7.88
CA PRO A 27 0.65 3.96 8.58
C PRO A 27 2.13 4.00 8.18
N GLY A 28 2.70 5.19 8.30
CA GLY A 28 4.00 5.56 7.73
C GLY A 28 3.86 6.01 6.27
N GLY A 29 4.51 7.11 5.91
CA GLY A 29 4.53 7.63 4.54
C GLY A 29 5.46 6.88 3.59
N PRO A 30 5.88 7.50 2.49
CA PRO A 30 7.02 7.03 1.67
C PRO A 30 8.33 6.89 2.47
N TYR A 31 9.33 6.18 1.93
CA TYR A 31 10.62 5.93 2.59
C TYR A 31 11.78 5.92 1.61
N GLY A 32 12.95 6.32 2.08
CA GLY A 32 14.18 6.30 1.30
C GLY A 32 14.05 7.16 0.05
N ASN A 33 14.26 6.55 -1.12
CA ASN A 33 14.15 7.24 -2.40
C ASN A 33 12.70 7.52 -2.85
N VAL A 34 11.71 6.96 -2.17
CA VAL A 34 10.30 7.21 -2.47
C VAL A 34 9.82 8.44 -1.70
N THR A 35 9.25 9.40 -2.41
CA THR A 35 8.65 10.63 -1.89
C THR A 35 7.14 10.64 -2.15
N VAL A 36 6.44 11.65 -1.64
CA VAL A 36 4.99 11.80 -1.91
C VAL A 36 4.76 12.07 -3.40
N GLU A 37 5.65 12.83 -4.02
CA GLU A 37 5.56 13.30 -5.40
C GLU A 37 5.89 12.20 -6.42
N ASN A 38 6.72 11.22 -6.05
CA ASN A 38 7.13 10.14 -6.95
C ASN A 38 6.52 8.77 -6.59
N PHE A 39 5.59 8.74 -5.62
CA PHE A 39 5.01 7.49 -5.15
C PHE A 39 4.32 6.73 -6.28
N GLY A 40 4.69 5.46 -6.45
CA GLY A 40 4.11 4.60 -7.48
C GLY A 40 4.61 4.90 -8.90
N THR A 41 5.63 5.73 -9.08
CA THR A 41 6.34 5.84 -10.36
C THR A 41 7.11 4.54 -10.64
N PRO A 42 7.00 3.95 -11.85
CA PRO A 42 7.69 2.72 -12.18
C PRO A 42 9.21 2.80 -11.95
N GLY A 43 9.77 1.81 -11.26
CA GLY A 43 11.20 1.73 -10.97
C GLY A 43 11.65 2.51 -9.72
N VAL A 44 10.79 3.38 -9.16
CA VAL A 44 11.06 4.06 -7.88
C VAL A 44 10.59 3.16 -6.75
N THR A 45 11.53 2.59 -5.99
CA THR A 45 11.21 1.68 -4.89
C THR A 45 12.30 1.70 -3.83
N ASP A 46 11.90 1.54 -2.58
CA ASP A 46 12.81 1.37 -1.45
C ASP A 46 12.16 0.47 -0.39
N TYR A 47 12.96 -0.18 0.45
CA TYR A 47 12.48 -1.12 1.44
C TYR A 47 12.94 -0.72 2.84
N ARG A 48 11.97 -0.40 3.71
CA ARG A 48 12.22 -0.11 5.13
C ARG A 48 12.90 -1.26 5.87
N ASN A 49 12.45 -2.48 5.58
CA ASN A 49 12.98 -3.68 6.21
C ASN A 49 13.51 -4.63 5.13
N PRO A 50 14.83 -4.63 4.86
CA PRO A 50 15.41 -5.49 3.84
C PRO A 50 15.28 -6.99 4.18
N ASN A 51 15.22 -7.36 5.46
CA ASN A 51 15.06 -8.76 5.88
C ASN A 51 13.66 -9.28 5.54
N ILE A 52 12.61 -8.48 5.84
CA ILE A 52 11.23 -8.84 5.46
C ILE A 52 11.10 -8.95 3.95
N ARG A 53 11.68 -7.99 3.20
CA ARG A 53 11.72 -8.05 1.73
C ARG A 53 12.31 -9.37 1.27
N GLU A 54 13.48 -9.74 1.78
CA GLU A 54 14.17 -10.95 1.33
C GLU A 54 13.36 -12.20 1.63
N VAL A 55 12.81 -12.34 2.84
CA VAL A 55 11.93 -13.47 3.19
C VAL A 55 10.73 -13.56 2.24
N LEU A 56 9.99 -12.46 2.06
CA LEU A 56 8.82 -12.46 1.16
C LEU A 56 9.17 -12.79 -0.29
N LYS A 57 10.35 -12.36 -0.75
CA LYS A 57 10.85 -12.67 -2.09
C LYS A 57 11.24 -14.15 -2.20
N THR A 58 11.97 -14.70 -1.23
CA THR A 58 12.39 -16.10 -1.21
C THR A 58 11.20 -17.05 -1.26
N PHE A 59 10.11 -16.70 -0.56
CA PHE A 59 8.86 -17.48 -0.57
C PHE A 59 7.93 -17.14 -1.75
N GLY A 60 8.31 -16.24 -2.65
CA GLY A 60 7.55 -15.93 -3.86
C GLY A 60 6.31 -15.03 -3.65
N TYR A 61 6.17 -14.38 -2.49
CA TYR A 61 5.05 -13.47 -2.22
C TYR A 61 5.19 -12.10 -2.88
N VAL A 62 6.42 -11.64 -3.09
CA VAL A 62 6.69 -10.33 -3.72
C VAL A 62 7.75 -10.42 -4.81
N GLN A 63 7.67 -9.49 -5.76
CA GLN A 63 8.70 -9.26 -6.76
C GLN A 63 9.61 -8.11 -6.31
N ALA A 64 10.92 -8.28 -6.43
CA ALA A 64 11.93 -7.46 -5.74
C ALA A 64 12.19 -6.05 -6.35
N PHE A 65 11.33 -5.58 -7.25
CA PHE A 65 11.58 -4.44 -8.16
C PHE A 65 10.46 -3.39 -8.19
N GLY A 66 9.59 -3.32 -7.16
CA GLY A 66 8.54 -2.31 -7.11
C GLY A 66 7.45 -2.44 -8.19
N ARG A 67 7.28 -3.63 -8.78
CA ARG A 67 6.30 -3.87 -9.87
C ARG A 67 4.86 -4.04 -9.39
N GLY A 68 4.63 -4.18 -8.09
CA GLY A 68 3.31 -4.48 -7.52
C GLY A 68 2.23 -3.48 -7.91
N ILE A 69 2.54 -2.17 -7.85
CA ILE A 69 1.60 -1.10 -8.21
C ILE A 69 1.21 -1.18 -9.69
N GLU A 70 2.19 -1.39 -10.58
CA GLU A 70 1.94 -1.53 -12.03
C GLU A 70 1.13 -2.78 -12.36
N ILE A 71 1.39 -3.90 -11.68
CA ILE A 71 0.61 -5.12 -11.82
C ILE A 71 -0.84 -4.90 -11.37
N ALA A 72 -1.05 -4.22 -10.24
CA ALA A 72 -2.38 -3.88 -9.75
C ALA A 72 -3.13 -2.98 -10.74
N ARG A 73 -2.50 -1.91 -11.24
CA ARG A 73 -3.05 -1.05 -12.30
C ARG A 73 -3.46 -1.85 -13.53
N LYS A 74 -2.57 -2.73 -14.01
CA LYS A 74 -2.86 -3.62 -15.14
C LYS A 74 -4.08 -4.51 -14.88
N LYS A 75 -4.17 -5.13 -13.70
CA LYS A 75 -5.28 -6.02 -13.34
C LYS A 75 -6.61 -5.28 -13.21
N LEU A 76 -6.60 -4.06 -12.70
CA LEU A 76 -7.82 -3.23 -12.65
C LEU A 76 -8.32 -2.89 -14.05
N ARG A 77 -7.45 -2.45 -14.96
CA ARG A 77 -7.82 -2.21 -16.36
C ARG A 77 -8.35 -3.46 -17.04
N GLU A 78 -7.68 -4.60 -16.88
CA GLU A 78 -8.12 -5.89 -17.44
C GLU A 78 -9.54 -6.28 -16.97
N ASN A 79 -9.88 -5.96 -15.72
CA ASN A 79 -11.20 -6.23 -15.15
C ASN A 79 -12.25 -5.15 -15.48
N GLY A 80 -11.84 -4.06 -16.14
CA GLY A 80 -12.68 -2.91 -16.46
C GLY A 80 -12.98 -2.01 -15.24
N ASN A 81 -12.19 -2.13 -14.18
CA ASN A 81 -12.33 -1.29 -12.99
C ASN A 81 -11.64 0.08 -13.19
N PRO A 82 -12.03 1.10 -12.42
CA PRO A 82 -11.32 2.38 -12.38
C PRO A 82 -9.83 2.23 -12.04
N GLU A 83 -9.05 3.24 -12.41
CA GLU A 83 -7.62 3.30 -12.09
C GLU A 83 -7.36 3.28 -10.57
N LEU A 84 -6.21 2.71 -10.19
CA LEU A 84 -5.78 2.62 -8.80
C LEU A 84 -5.51 4.02 -8.24
N GLN A 85 -6.14 4.35 -7.11
CA GLN A 85 -6.01 5.65 -6.45
C GLN A 85 -5.15 5.54 -5.19
N PHE A 86 -4.34 6.56 -4.93
CA PHE A 86 -3.57 6.68 -3.70
C PHE A 86 -3.75 8.06 -3.08
N GLU A 87 -3.91 8.10 -1.76
CA GLU A 87 -3.71 9.31 -0.96
C GLU A 87 -2.43 9.11 -0.14
N VAL A 88 -1.42 9.93 -0.41
CA VAL A 88 -0.07 9.75 0.12
C VAL A 88 0.32 11.00 0.87
N ASN A 89 0.80 10.83 2.11
CA ASN A 89 1.45 11.88 2.87
C ASN A 89 2.59 11.27 3.71
N GLN A 90 3.26 12.09 4.52
CA GLN A 90 4.41 11.64 5.31
C GLN A 90 4.04 10.69 6.46
N SER A 91 2.78 10.69 6.89
CA SER A 91 2.26 9.90 8.00
C SER A 91 1.50 8.65 7.56
N THR A 92 0.89 8.64 6.38
CA THR A 92 0.07 7.53 5.88
C THR A 92 0.14 7.37 4.35
N VAL A 93 -0.03 6.13 3.91
CA VAL A 93 -0.34 5.76 2.52
C VAL A 93 -1.69 5.06 2.51
N GLN A 94 -2.67 5.65 1.83
CA GLN A 94 -3.96 5.02 1.57
C GLN A 94 -4.03 4.60 0.10
N CYS A 95 -4.46 3.37 -0.12
CA CYS A 95 -4.76 2.80 -1.42
C CYS A 95 -6.27 2.61 -1.53
N ILE A 96 -6.87 3.11 -2.61
CA ILE A 96 -8.31 3.02 -2.86
C ILE A 96 -8.51 2.27 -4.18
N ILE A 97 -9.18 1.12 -4.07
CA ILE A 97 -9.52 0.25 -5.19
C ILE A 97 -11.03 0.30 -5.38
N ARG A 98 -11.51 0.69 -6.55
CA ARG A 98 -12.94 0.77 -6.86
C ARG A 98 -13.36 -0.37 -7.79
N SER A 99 -14.58 -0.84 -7.64
CA SER A 99 -15.22 -1.68 -8.66
C SER A 99 -15.76 -0.80 -9.78
N LYS A 100 -15.89 -1.37 -10.98
CA LYS A 100 -16.83 -0.84 -11.96
C LYS A 100 -18.25 -0.89 -11.38
N LEU A 101 -19.03 0.14 -11.68
CA LEU A 101 -20.48 0.17 -11.39
C LEU A 101 -21.22 -0.78 -12.32
#